data_AF-A0A2Y9DDZ4-F1
#
_entry.id   AF-A0A2Y9DDZ4-F1
#
_cell.length_a   1.000
_cell.length_b   1.000
_cell.length_c   1.000
_cell.angle_alpha   90.00
_cell.angle_beta   90.00
_cell.angle_gamma   90.00
#
_symmetry.space_group_name_H-M   'P 1'
#
loop_
_entity.id
_entity.type
_entity.pdbx_description
1 polymer ?
#
loop_
_entity_poly.entity_id
_entity_poly.type
_entity_poly.pdbx_seq_one_letter_code
_entity_poly.pdbx_strand_id
1 'polypeptide(L)'
;MDTKGSSAPELPQLLGQSPRRCTRALGAGEKNMLSSTTAAQALATVIRPCYGPHGRQKLLVTATGETVCTGYTTAILRALELEHPAAWLLREASQTQAESRGDGTAFVVLLAGALLEQAELLLRAGLPRAQLREAYAAAATEVLATLPSLVVRSLGPLEDPFWALYSVMNTHTLSQTGFLTKLVAQACWATRELDGSFNPERIGVCTLRGATLEDSCLLPGLAVAGKPCGQVTMVLRGARVALFACPFGPATPNAPATACLSSPDDLNKFRNGSEQLIEKQVFQLAAMSINVAVVLGEIDEKTLSRADRSGIMVIQAKSRREMVYLSEVLDTPLLPHLLPPLVPGKCQRVYGQELGEGLAVVFEWDCPSSPALTLALRGATTEGLRGAEQAAYHGIDAYSQLCQDPRLLPGAGATEMALAKILSEKGRKLEGPDGPAFLAFAQALRSLPEALAENAGLAVANVMADMYGAHQTGNFLVGVGEEGLINVAQEQVWDILMAKAQGLRVVADVVLQLVTVDEVVVAKKSPPQQQDLNSDSKKAKKCPSLVKKYIWKT
;
A
#
# COMPACT_ATOMS: atom_id res chain seq x y z
N MET A 1 -76.88 0.92 3.15
CA MET A 1 -77.30 2.32 3.25
C MET A 1 -76.99 2.79 4.66
N ASP A 2 -76.01 3.69 4.73
CA ASP A 2 -75.89 4.83 5.65
C ASP A 2 -75.79 4.68 7.19
N THR A 3 -74.62 5.18 7.66
CA THR A 3 -74.41 6.18 8.73
C THR A 3 -73.91 5.75 10.12
N LYS A 4 -72.62 6.09 10.35
CA LYS A 4 -72.03 6.85 11.49
C LYS A 4 -72.50 6.54 12.94
N GLY A 5 -71.56 5.97 13.71
CA GLY A 5 -70.81 6.66 14.77
C GLY A 5 -71.43 6.93 16.16
N SER A 6 -70.63 6.71 17.21
CA SER A 6 -70.47 7.46 18.50
C SER A 6 -70.16 6.48 19.67
N SER A 7 -68.94 6.51 20.23
CA SER A 7 -68.43 7.24 21.43
C SER A 7 -68.93 6.65 22.76
N ALA A 8 -68.16 6.52 23.86
CA ALA A 8 -67.11 7.33 24.51
C ALA A 8 -66.30 6.42 25.50
N PRO A 9 -65.40 6.88 26.43
CA PRO A 9 -64.99 8.25 26.78
C PRO A 9 -63.47 8.51 26.97
N GLU A 10 -63.16 9.80 26.96
CA GLU A 10 -61.87 10.47 27.19
C GLU A 10 -61.48 10.59 28.68
N LEU A 11 -60.21 10.92 28.92
CA LEU A 11 -59.71 12.06 29.76
C LEU A 11 -58.15 12.04 29.78
N PRO A 12 -57.43 13.16 30.00
CA PRO A 12 -57.63 14.54 29.54
C PRO A 12 -56.37 15.18 28.88
N GLN A 13 -56.67 16.31 28.23
CA GLN A 13 -55.82 17.26 27.50
C GLN A 13 -54.78 18.00 28.36
N LEU A 14 -53.61 18.32 27.77
CA LEU A 14 -53.12 19.71 27.59
C LEU A 14 -51.72 19.73 26.93
N LEU A 15 -51.70 20.06 25.63
CA LEU A 15 -50.86 21.11 25.01
C LEU A 15 -51.07 21.04 23.49
N GLY A 16 -52.09 21.76 23.03
CA GLY A 16 -52.23 22.09 21.62
C GLY A 16 -51.23 23.18 21.25
N GLN A 17 -50.53 22.98 20.13
CA GLN A 17 -50.48 23.91 18.99
C GLN A 17 -49.48 23.34 17.98
N SER A 18 -49.98 22.98 16.81
CA SER A 18 -49.23 22.45 15.68
C SER A 18 -48.03 23.34 15.33
N PRO A 19 -46.78 22.84 15.31
CA PRO A 19 -45.72 23.59 14.69
C PRO A 19 -45.86 23.44 13.18
N ARG A 20 -46.15 24.57 12.54
CA ARG A 20 -45.90 24.81 11.12
C ARG A 20 -44.57 24.17 10.73
N ARG A 21 -44.56 23.43 9.61
CA ARG A 21 -43.36 22.92 8.94
C ARG A 21 -42.27 23.99 8.95
N CYS A 22 -41.34 23.85 9.88
CA CYS A 22 -40.09 24.57 9.87
C CYS A 22 -39.10 23.60 9.24
N THR A 23 -38.96 23.67 7.92
CA THR A 23 -37.74 23.19 7.24
C THR A 23 -36.59 24.05 7.77
N ARG A 24 -36.04 23.67 8.93
CA ARG A 24 -34.74 24.17 9.39
C ARG A 24 -33.75 23.80 8.30
N ALA A 25 -33.18 24.80 7.63
CA ALA A 25 -32.04 24.57 6.76
C ALA A 25 -30.94 23.94 7.63
N LEU A 26 -30.56 22.69 7.34
CA LEU A 26 -29.40 22.02 7.95
C LEU A 26 -28.22 23.00 7.97
N GLY A 27 -27.55 23.14 9.10
CA GLY A 27 -26.41 24.04 9.23
C GLY A 27 -25.32 23.70 8.22
N ALA A 28 -24.54 24.68 7.76
CA ALA A 28 -23.43 24.44 6.83
C ALA A 28 -22.48 23.33 7.34
N GLY A 29 -22.22 23.32 8.66
CA GLY A 29 -21.42 22.29 9.31
C GLY A 29 -22.00 20.88 9.24
N GLU A 30 -23.31 20.71 9.43
CA GLU A 30 -23.97 19.40 9.33
C GLU A 30 -23.93 18.87 7.90
N LYS A 31 -24.11 19.73 6.89
CA LYS A 31 -24.05 19.34 5.47
C LYS A 31 -22.65 18.86 5.04
N ASN A 32 -21.59 19.50 5.54
CA ASN A 32 -20.22 19.17 5.17
C ASN A 32 -19.70 17.89 5.82
N MET A 33 -20.16 17.59 7.02
CA MET A 33 -19.85 16.30 7.64
C MET A 33 -20.61 15.17 6.94
N LEU A 34 -21.88 15.38 6.59
CA LEU A 34 -22.65 14.41 5.80
C LEU A 34 -21.99 14.11 4.45
N SER A 35 -21.39 15.10 3.79
CA SER A 35 -20.63 14.85 2.57
C SER A 35 -19.34 14.06 2.83
N SER A 36 -18.68 14.34 3.95
CA SER A 36 -17.46 13.64 4.38
C SER A 36 -17.72 12.18 4.75
N THR A 37 -18.78 11.90 5.50
CA THR A 37 -19.22 10.54 5.86
C THR A 37 -19.62 9.78 4.60
N THR A 38 -20.42 10.40 3.71
CA THR A 38 -20.80 9.80 2.43
C THR A 38 -19.58 9.44 1.56
N ALA A 39 -18.58 10.33 1.50
CA ALA A 39 -17.35 10.05 0.74
C ALA A 39 -16.54 8.88 1.33
N ALA A 40 -16.40 8.81 2.66
CA ALA A 40 -15.74 7.70 3.33
C ALA A 40 -16.51 6.38 3.18
N GLN A 41 -17.84 6.42 3.27
CA GLN A 41 -18.71 5.26 3.04
C GLN A 41 -18.64 4.76 1.60
N ALA A 42 -18.57 5.67 0.62
CA ALA A 42 -18.38 5.30 -0.78
C ALA A 42 -17.08 4.51 -0.97
N LEU A 43 -15.97 4.97 -0.38
CA LEU A 43 -14.71 4.22 -0.38
C LEU A 43 -14.83 2.87 0.33
N ALA A 44 -15.44 2.84 1.52
CA ALA A 44 -15.66 1.60 2.27
C ALA A 44 -16.48 0.60 1.45
N THR A 45 -17.52 1.05 0.74
CA THR A 45 -18.37 0.22 -0.12
C THR A 45 -17.59 -0.34 -1.31
N VAL A 46 -16.68 0.45 -1.88
CA VAL A 46 -15.78 -0.04 -2.92
C VAL A 46 -14.87 -1.13 -2.35
N ILE A 47 -14.28 -0.95 -1.17
CA ILE A 47 -13.29 -1.88 -0.60
C ILE A 47 -13.93 -3.12 0.04
N ARG A 48 -15.14 -3.04 0.59
CA ARG A 48 -15.79 -4.10 1.38
C ARG A 48 -15.81 -5.47 0.70
N PRO A 49 -16.12 -5.61 -0.61
CA PRO A 49 -16.10 -6.90 -1.30
C PRO A 49 -14.71 -7.54 -1.42
N CYS A 50 -13.63 -6.78 -1.20
CA CYS A 50 -12.25 -7.25 -1.29
C CYS A 50 -11.70 -7.75 0.06
N TYR A 51 -12.46 -7.64 1.15
CA TYR A 51 -11.98 -7.93 2.50
C TYR A 51 -12.06 -9.42 2.84
N GLY A 52 -10.97 -9.97 3.38
CA GLY A 52 -10.85 -11.37 3.77
C GLY A 52 -10.34 -12.30 2.66
N PRO A 53 -10.16 -13.60 2.95
CA PRO A 53 -9.56 -14.56 2.03
C PRO A 53 -10.42 -14.84 0.78
N HIS A 54 -11.74 -14.75 0.92
CA HIS A 54 -12.69 -14.87 -0.21
C HIS A 54 -13.02 -13.51 -0.84
N GLY A 55 -12.13 -12.51 -0.65
CA GLY A 55 -12.27 -11.19 -1.23
C GLY A 55 -12.26 -11.22 -2.76
N ARG A 56 -13.18 -10.46 -3.37
CA ARG A 56 -13.29 -10.34 -4.82
C ARG A 56 -12.25 -9.35 -5.35
N GLN A 57 -11.63 -9.69 -6.48
CA GLN A 57 -10.74 -8.77 -7.18
C GLN A 57 -11.53 -7.71 -7.96
N LYS A 58 -10.90 -6.56 -8.20
CA LYS A 58 -11.43 -5.48 -9.03
C LYS A 58 -10.61 -5.33 -10.29
N LEU A 59 -11.29 -5.14 -11.41
CA LEU A 59 -10.69 -4.71 -12.66
C LEU A 59 -10.70 -3.18 -12.69
N LEU A 60 -9.52 -2.58 -12.61
CA LEU A 60 -9.31 -1.14 -12.64
C LEU A 60 -8.79 -0.74 -14.02
N VAL A 61 -9.30 0.36 -14.55
CA VAL A 61 -8.76 0.99 -15.75
C VAL A 61 -8.14 2.30 -15.33
N THR A 62 -6.83 2.42 -15.49
CA THR A 62 -6.09 3.63 -15.13
C THR A 62 -6.31 4.73 -16.18
N ALA A 63 -6.01 5.98 -15.83
CA ALA A 63 -6.11 7.11 -16.77
C ALA A 63 -5.23 6.94 -18.02
N THR A 64 -4.17 6.13 -17.95
CA THR A 64 -3.29 5.78 -19.08
C THR A 64 -3.87 4.68 -19.97
N GLY A 65 -5.02 4.10 -19.61
CA GLY A 65 -5.67 3.01 -20.35
C GLY A 65 -5.18 1.61 -19.97
N GLU A 66 -4.26 1.48 -19.02
CA GLU A 66 -3.81 0.17 -18.53
C GLU A 66 -4.87 -0.47 -17.64
N THR A 67 -5.16 -1.74 -17.90
CA THR A 67 -6.06 -2.56 -17.10
C THR A 67 -5.28 -3.29 -16.00
N VAL A 68 -5.71 -3.13 -14.76
CA VAL A 68 -5.10 -3.75 -13.58
C VAL A 68 -6.17 -4.52 -12.82
N CYS A 69 -6.04 -5.85 -12.74
CA CYS A 69 -6.86 -6.66 -11.85
C CYS A 69 -6.18 -6.76 -10.48
N THR A 70 -6.85 -6.34 -9.41
CA THR A 70 -6.31 -6.38 -8.04
C THR A 70 -7.41 -6.42 -6.99
N GLY A 71 -7.20 -7.23 -5.93
CA GLY A 71 -8.02 -7.19 -4.71
C GLY A 71 -7.42 -6.28 -3.62
N TYR A 72 -6.22 -5.74 -3.82
CA TYR A 72 -5.50 -5.01 -2.78
C TYR A 72 -6.01 -3.58 -2.63
N THR A 73 -6.36 -3.23 -1.40
CA THR A 73 -6.88 -1.90 -1.05
C THR A 73 -5.91 -0.79 -1.43
N THR A 74 -4.61 -0.95 -1.17
CA THR A 74 -3.59 0.07 -1.48
C THR A 74 -3.49 0.34 -2.98
N ALA A 75 -3.48 -0.71 -3.80
CA ALA A 75 -3.47 -0.59 -5.25
C ALA A 75 -4.76 0.06 -5.78
N ILE A 76 -5.92 -0.35 -5.25
CA ILE A 76 -7.22 0.24 -5.60
C ILE A 76 -7.23 1.74 -5.26
N LEU A 77 -6.88 2.11 -4.03
CA LEU A 77 -6.91 3.50 -3.59
C LEU A 77 -5.88 4.40 -4.31
N ARG A 78 -4.76 3.84 -4.79
CA ARG A 78 -3.77 4.56 -5.61
C ARG A 78 -4.26 4.79 -7.04
N ALA A 79 -5.04 3.85 -7.59
CA ALA A 79 -5.59 3.97 -8.93
C ALA A 79 -6.82 4.88 -9.01
N LEU A 80 -7.55 5.07 -7.90
CA LEU A 80 -8.73 5.92 -7.86
C LEU A 80 -8.36 7.41 -7.80
N GLU A 81 -8.99 8.20 -8.67
CA GLU A 81 -8.97 9.66 -8.59
C GLU A 81 -10.04 10.12 -7.60
N LEU A 82 -9.61 10.74 -6.50
CA LEU A 82 -10.50 11.16 -5.41
C LEU A 82 -10.65 12.68 -5.45
N GLU A 83 -11.88 13.17 -5.38
CA GLU A 83 -12.17 14.61 -5.33
C GLU A 83 -12.33 15.13 -3.88
N HIS A 84 -12.96 14.33 -3.01
CA HIS A 84 -13.33 14.77 -1.67
C HIS A 84 -12.13 14.69 -0.69
N PRO A 85 -11.83 15.73 0.11
CA PRO A 85 -10.70 15.74 1.06
C PRO A 85 -10.76 14.63 2.12
N ALA A 86 -11.95 14.29 2.63
CA ALA A 86 -12.10 13.16 3.56
C ALA A 86 -11.67 11.82 2.95
N ALA A 87 -11.95 11.61 1.66
CA ALA A 87 -11.52 10.42 0.93
C ALA A 87 -9.99 10.41 0.74
N TRP A 88 -9.38 11.59 0.49
CA TRP A 88 -7.92 11.74 0.47
C TRP A 88 -7.28 11.39 1.81
N LEU A 89 -7.81 11.92 2.91
CA LEU A 89 -7.28 11.64 4.25
C LEU A 89 -7.33 10.14 4.57
N LEU A 90 -8.44 9.48 4.22
CA LEU A 90 -8.58 8.04 4.43
C LEU A 90 -7.63 7.23 3.55
N ARG A 91 -7.41 7.65 2.29
CA ARG A 91 -6.39 7.06 1.40
C ARG A 91 -5.01 7.18 2.01
N GLU A 92 -4.64 8.37 2.47
CA GLU A 92 -3.31 8.63 3.05
C GLU A 92 -3.06 7.76 4.28
N ALA A 93 -4.02 7.73 5.20
CA ALA A 93 -3.96 6.89 6.39
C ALA A 93 -3.79 5.39 6.05
N SER A 94 -4.48 4.93 5.00
CA SER A 94 -4.34 3.55 4.51
C SER A 94 -2.97 3.28 3.89
N GLN A 95 -2.37 4.28 3.22
CA GLN A 95 -1.01 4.18 2.67
C GLN A 95 0.03 4.17 3.79
N THR A 96 -0.10 5.03 4.80
CA THR A 96 0.77 5.01 5.98
C THR A 96 0.71 3.67 6.71
N GLN A 97 -0.48 3.06 6.83
CA GLN A 97 -0.61 1.71 7.39
C GLN A 97 0.15 0.67 6.55
N ALA A 98 0.02 0.75 5.22
CA ALA A 98 0.72 -0.16 4.31
C ALA A 98 2.25 -0.02 4.42
N GLU A 99 2.76 1.21 4.49
CA GLU A 99 4.20 1.47 4.53
C GLU A 99 4.82 1.14 5.89
N SER A 100 4.06 1.30 6.99
CA SER A 100 4.56 1.04 8.33
C SER A 100 4.45 -0.41 8.78
N ARG A 101 3.41 -1.13 8.34
CA ARG A 101 3.07 -2.48 8.83
C ARG A 101 2.72 -3.48 7.74
N GLY A 102 2.64 -3.09 6.47
CA GLY A 102 2.26 -3.97 5.37
C GLY A 102 0.77 -4.36 5.34
N ASP A 103 0.21 -4.83 6.45
CA ASP A 103 -1.16 -5.36 6.55
C ASP A 103 -2.14 -4.41 7.27
N GLY A 104 -3.44 -4.70 7.19
CA GLY A 104 -4.52 -3.97 7.87
C GLY A 104 -5.07 -2.78 7.08
N THR A 105 -4.71 -2.64 5.81
CA THR A 105 -5.09 -1.49 4.98
C THR A 105 -6.60 -1.46 4.70
N ALA A 106 -7.19 -2.59 4.33
CA ALA A 106 -8.64 -2.74 4.19
C ALA A 106 -9.37 -2.51 5.52
N PHE A 107 -8.81 -3.04 6.62
CA PHE A 107 -9.36 -2.87 7.97
C PHE A 107 -9.48 -1.39 8.35
N VAL A 108 -8.44 -0.58 8.06
CA VAL A 108 -8.46 0.87 8.33
C VAL A 108 -9.60 1.57 7.60
N VAL A 109 -9.77 1.29 6.29
CA VAL A 109 -10.84 1.90 5.48
C VAL A 109 -12.23 1.52 5.99
N LEU A 110 -12.45 0.22 6.25
CA LEU A 110 -13.76 -0.29 6.64
C LEU A 110 -14.17 0.16 8.03
N LEU A 111 -13.27 0.10 9.01
CA LEU A 111 -13.57 0.51 10.37
C LEU A 111 -13.79 2.02 10.46
N ALA A 112 -12.98 2.83 9.76
CA ALA A 112 -13.19 4.27 9.70
C ALA A 112 -14.55 4.62 9.08
N GLY A 113 -14.92 3.96 7.98
CA GLY A 113 -16.23 4.13 7.34
C GLY A 113 -17.38 3.79 8.30
N ALA A 114 -17.29 2.66 9.01
CA ALA A 114 -18.31 2.24 9.96
C ALA A 114 -18.41 3.17 11.18
N LEU A 115 -17.29 3.65 11.72
CA LEU A 115 -17.29 4.60 12.85
C LEU A 115 -17.89 5.96 12.46
N LEU A 116 -17.62 6.43 11.24
CA LEU A 116 -18.19 7.66 10.70
C LEU A 116 -19.70 7.54 10.47
N GLU A 117 -20.18 6.37 10.03
CA GLU A 117 -21.61 6.09 9.93
C GLU A 117 -22.29 6.16 11.30
N GLN A 118 -21.70 5.54 12.33
CA GLN A 118 -22.24 5.59 13.68
C GLN A 118 -22.16 7.00 14.29
N ALA A 119 -21.09 7.75 13.98
CA ALA A 119 -20.97 9.15 14.37
C ALA A 119 -22.10 10.01 13.79
N GLU A 120 -22.44 9.81 12.52
CA GLU A 120 -23.54 10.52 11.87
C GLU A 120 -24.88 10.28 12.58
N LEU A 121 -25.16 9.05 13.01
CA LEU A 121 -26.37 8.71 13.76
C LEU A 121 -26.43 9.43 15.11
N LEU A 122 -25.32 9.45 15.86
CA LEU A 122 -25.25 10.12 17.16
C LEU A 122 -25.39 11.65 17.04
N LEU A 123 -24.80 12.24 16.00
CA LEU A 123 -24.91 13.68 15.77
C LEU A 123 -26.33 14.07 15.34
N ARG A 124 -27.00 13.25 14.53
CA ARG A 124 -28.43 13.42 14.23
C ARG A 124 -29.32 13.27 15.46
N ALA A 125 -28.93 12.43 16.41
CA ALA A 125 -29.60 12.30 17.71
C ALA A 125 -29.37 13.51 18.64
N GLY A 126 -28.54 14.49 18.22
CA GLY A 126 -28.32 15.74 18.94
C GLY A 126 -27.09 15.76 19.83
N LEU A 127 -26.20 14.77 19.73
CA LEU A 127 -24.95 14.76 20.49
C LEU A 127 -24.00 15.85 19.96
N PRO A 128 -23.40 16.70 20.82
CA PRO A 128 -22.42 17.69 20.37
C PRO A 128 -21.12 17.04 19.87
N ARG A 129 -20.53 17.60 18.79
CA ARG A 129 -19.27 17.10 18.19
C ARG A 129 -18.12 16.99 19.18
N ALA A 130 -17.95 17.97 20.06
CA ALA A 130 -16.89 17.98 21.06
C ALA A 130 -17.01 16.79 22.03
N GLN A 131 -18.22 16.50 22.50
CA GLN A 131 -18.49 15.36 23.38
C GLN A 131 -18.31 14.03 22.64
N LEU A 132 -18.79 13.92 21.40
CA LEU A 132 -18.58 12.72 20.57
C LEU A 132 -17.09 12.43 20.36
N ARG A 133 -16.29 13.45 20.06
CA ARG A 133 -14.84 13.35 19.89
C ARG A 133 -14.17 12.82 21.17
N GLU A 134 -14.52 13.38 22.32
CA GLU A 134 -13.98 12.95 23.62
C GLU A 134 -14.36 11.51 23.94
N ALA A 135 -15.62 11.15 23.72
CA ALA A 135 -16.12 9.80 23.95
C ALA A 135 -15.47 8.76 23.01
N TYR A 136 -15.30 9.08 21.72
CA TYR A 136 -14.59 8.21 20.77
C TYR A 136 -13.09 8.08 21.10
N ALA A 137 -12.44 9.16 21.56
CA ALA A 137 -11.06 9.09 22.00
C ALA A 137 -10.90 8.20 23.25
N ALA A 138 -11.85 8.30 24.19
CA ALA A 138 -11.89 7.42 25.36
C ALA A 138 -12.14 5.96 24.97
N ALA A 139 -13.07 5.69 24.05
CA ALA A 139 -13.33 4.35 23.55
C ALA A 139 -12.11 3.75 22.82
N ALA A 140 -11.43 4.52 21.97
CA ALA A 140 -10.22 4.09 21.29
C ALA A 140 -9.08 3.76 22.27
N THR A 141 -8.92 4.58 23.31
CA THR A 141 -7.94 4.33 24.38
C THR A 141 -8.24 3.03 25.13
N GLU A 142 -9.51 2.77 25.44
CA GLU A 142 -9.93 1.53 26.09
C GLU A 142 -9.64 0.30 25.22
N VAL A 143 -9.95 0.38 23.93
CA VAL A 143 -9.71 -0.72 22.98
C VAL A 143 -8.22 -1.05 22.92
N LEU A 144 -7.37 -0.02 22.79
CA LEU A 144 -5.92 -0.20 22.72
C LEU A 144 -5.33 -0.74 24.03
N ALA A 145 -5.88 -0.36 25.19
CA ALA A 145 -5.48 -0.89 26.48
C ALA A 145 -5.92 -2.35 26.68
N THR A 146 -7.06 -2.73 26.11
CA THR A 146 -7.63 -4.08 26.24
C THR A 146 -7.00 -5.07 25.25
N LEU A 147 -6.55 -4.60 24.09
CA LEU A 147 -6.03 -5.45 23.02
C LEU A 147 -4.95 -6.46 23.46
N PRO A 148 -3.95 -6.10 24.30
CA PRO A 148 -2.93 -7.05 24.78
C PRO A 148 -3.49 -8.19 25.66
N SER A 149 -4.67 -8.01 26.29
CA SER A 149 -5.31 -9.05 27.10
C SER A 149 -5.95 -10.15 26.27
N LEU A 150 -6.16 -9.92 24.97
CA LEU A 150 -6.75 -10.87 24.02
C LEU A 150 -5.70 -11.72 23.30
N VAL A 151 -4.42 -11.59 23.68
CA VAL A 151 -3.32 -12.37 23.09
C VAL A 151 -3.46 -13.84 23.45
N VAL A 152 -3.39 -14.71 22.45
CA VAL A 152 -3.59 -16.16 22.61
C VAL A 152 -2.27 -16.91 22.51
N ARG A 153 -1.37 -16.49 21.62
CA ARG A 153 -0.10 -17.16 21.34
C ARG A 153 1.00 -16.13 21.11
N SER A 154 2.24 -16.55 21.26
CA SER A 154 3.40 -15.77 20.82
C SER A 154 4.32 -16.67 20.00
N LEU A 155 4.92 -16.12 18.95
CA LEU A 155 5.90 -16.83 18.15
C LEU A 155 7.19 -17.03 18.97
N GLY A 156 7.62 -18.27 19.12
CA GLY A 156 8.89 -18.57 19.79
C GLY A 156 10.10 -18.09 18.98
N PRO A 157 11.22 -17.73 19.62
CA PRO A 157 12.41 -17.25 18.91
C PRO A 157 13.04 -18.33 18.02
N LEU A 158 12.83 -19.61 18.32
CA LEU A 158 13.35 -20.72 17.52
C LEU A 158 12.25 -21.48 16.76
N GLU A 159 11.06 -20.91 16.68
CA GLU A 159 9.91 -21.55 16.05
C GLU A 159 9.84 -21.18 14.56
N ASP A 160 9.46 -22.14 13.73
CA ASP A 160 9.19 -21.89 12.31
C ASP A 160 8.01 -20.91 12.18
N PRO A 161 8.19 -19.73 11.53
CA PRO A 161 7.15 -18.73 11.41
C PRO A 161 6.03 -19.12 10.43
N PHE A 162 6.14 -20.25 9.72
CA PHE A 162 5.16 -20.68 8.70
C PHE A 162 3.70 -20.52 9.14
N TRP A 163 3.32 -21.07 10.30
CA TRP A 163 1.93 -21.04 10.77
C TRP A 163 1.45 -19.63 11.15
N ALA A 164 2.36 -18.74 11.56
CA ALA A 164 2.05 -17.36 11.90
C ALA A 164 1.89 -16.47 10.65
N LEU A 165 2.61 -16.79 9.58
CA LEU A 165 2.58 -16.04 8.31
C LEU A 165 1.46 -16.51 7.37
N TYR A 166 1.00 -17.75 7.53
CA TYR A 166 0.01 -18.36 6.62
C TYR A 166 -1.27 -17.53 6.51
N SER A 167 -1.83 -17.07 7.65
CA SER A 167 -3.07 -16.28 7.67
C SER A 167 -2.95 -14.99 6.87
N VAL A 168 -1.84 -14.25 7.05
CA VAL A 168 -1.58 -12.98 6.35
C VAL A 168 -1.49 -13.24 4.84
N MET A 169 -0.68 -14.22 4.43
CA MET A 169 -0.43 -14.50 3.01
C MET A 169 -1.63 -15.11 2.28
N ASN A 170 -2.50 -15.84 3.00
CA ASN A 170 -3.68 -16.48 2.43
C ASN A 170 -4.72 -15.49 1.91
N THR A 171 -4.77 -14.28 2.47
CA THR A 171 -5.71 -13.24 2.00
C THR A 171 -5.30 -12.61 0.67
N HIS A 172 -4.09 -12.92 0.19
CA HIS A 172 -3.47 -12.21 -0.91
C HIS A 172 -3.18 -13.09 -2.13
N THR A 173 -3.25 -14.42 -2.02
CA THR A 173 -2.91 -15.32 -3.13
C THR A 173 -4.12 -16.16 -3.53
N LEU A 174 -4.37 -16.30 -4.83
CA LEU A 174 -5.50 -17.09 -5.36
C LEU A 174 -5.23 -18.61 -5.32
N SER A 175 -3.97 -19.03 -5.24
CA SER A 175 -3.57 -20.44 -5.28
C SER A 175 -2.20 -20.69 -4.63
N GLN A 176 -2.00 -21.91 -4.13
CA GLN A 176 -0.70 -22.42 -3.64
C GLN A 176 -0.06 -21.59 -2.50
N THR A 177 -0.87 -20.92 -1.66
CA THR A 177 -0.43 -20.15 -0.49
C THR A 177 0.53 -20.94 0.42
N GLY A 178 0.26 -22.23 0.63
CA GLY A 178 1.10 -23.08 1.50
C GLY A 178 2.54 -23.22 1.01
N PHE A 179 2.77 -23.35 -0.30
CA PHE A 179 4.13 -23.42 -0.84
C PHE A 179 4.84 -22.06 -0.72
N LEU A 180 4.16 -20.98 -1.13
CA LEU A 180 4.72 -19.63 -1.06
C LEU A 180 5.06 -19.23 0.38
N THR A 181 4.18 -19.55 1.33
CA THR A 181 4.41 -19.25 2.76
C THR A 181 5.61 -20.02 3.31
N LYS A 182 5.82 -21.29 2.91
CA LYS A 182 7.02 -22.04 3.29
C LYS A 182 8.28 -21.39 2.75
N LEU A 183 8.26 -20.96 1.48
CA LEU A 183 9.38 -20.29 0.83
C LEU A 183 9.75 -18.98 1.56
N VAL A 184 8.75 -18.15 1.88
CA VAL A 184 8.93 -16.89 2.61
C VAL A 184 9.41 -17.14 4.04
N ALA A 185 8.83 -18.11 4.74
CA ALA A 185 9.25 -18.51 6.09
C ALA A 185 10.72 -18.97 6.11
N GLN A 186 11.13 -19.78 5.13
CA GLN A 186 12.53 -20.22 4.99
C GLN A 186 13.47 -19.04 4.73
N ALA A 187 13.10 -18.11 3.85
CA ALA A 187 13.90 -16.91 3.59
C ALA A 187 14.03 -16.02 4.83
N CYS A 188 12.93 -15.78 5.54
CA CYS A 188 12.90 -15.00 6.78
C CYS A 188 13.73 -15.65 7.89
N TRP A 189 13.66 -16.97 7.99
CA TRP A 189 14.45 -17.74 8.95
C TRP A 189 15.95 -17.69 8.66
N ALA A 190 16.33 -17.83 7.39
CA ALA A 190 17.72 -17.86 6.95
C ALA A 190 18.42 -16.47 6.99
N THR A 191 17.65 -15.38 6.88
CA THR A 191 18.17 -14.00 6.92
C THR A 191 18.17 -13.39 8.32
N ARG A 192 17.63 -14.08 9.32
CA ARG A 192 17.60 -13.61 10.71
C ARG A 192 19.01 -13.51 11.28
N GLU A 193 19.29 -12.41 11.97
CA GLU A 193 20.56 -12.23 12.68
C GLU A 193 20.58 -12.97 14.04
N LEU A 194 21.78 -13.20 14.57
CA LEU A 194 21.97 -13.92 15.83
C LEU A 194 21.40 -13.16 17.05
N ASP A 195 21.27 -11.84 16.95
CA ASP A 195 20.67 -10.97 17.96
C ASP A 195 19.13 -10.98 17.92
N GLY A 196 18.53 -11.68 16.96
CA GLY A 196 17.08 -11.70 16.72
C GLY A 196 16.58 -10.51 15.90
N SER A 197 17.46 -9.61 15.45
CA SER A 197 17.09 -8.54 14.54
C SER A 197 16.80 -9.08 13.14
N PHE A 198 15.92 -8.39 12.44
CA PHE A 198 15.49 -8.75 11.10
C PHE A 198 15.44 -7.51 10.22
N ASN A 199 16.21 -7.53 9.13
CA ASN A 199 16.26 -6.45 8.15
C ASN A 199 15.52 -6.91 6.88
N PRO A 200 14.29 -6.43 6.63
CA PRO A 200 13.50 -6.87 5.47
C PRO A 200 14.17 -6.53 4.14
N GLU A 201 14.99 -5.47 4.10
CA GLU A 201 15.76 -5.03 2.93
C GLU A 201 16.75 -6.08 2.41
N ARG A 202 17.10 -7.10 3.21
CA ARG A 202 17.98 -8.19 2.75
C ARG A 202 17.25 -9.28 1.98
N ILE A 203 15.92 -9.25 1.94
CA ILE A 203 15.11 -10.18 1.16
C ILE A 203 14.58 -9.46 -0.08
N GLY A 204 15.09 -9.86 -1.24
CA GLY A 204 14.57 -9.42 -2.53
C GLY A 204 13.41 -10.29 -3.00
N VAL A 205 12.53 -9.73 -3.84
CA VAL A 205 11.53 -10.49 -4.60
C VAL A 205 11.75 -10.22 -6.08
N CYS A 206 11.98 -11.28 -6.85
CA CYS A 206 12.19 -11.21 -8.30
C CYS A 206 11.09 -12.03 -9.00
N THR A 207 10.31 -11.38 -9.86
CA THR A 207 9.22 -12.05 -10.60
C THR A 207 9.66 -12.43 -12.01
N LEU A 208 9.47 -13.70 -12.36
CA LEU A 208 9.82 -14.27 -13.66
C LEU A 208 8.57 -14.90 -14.30
N ARG A 209 8.29 -14.53 -15.55
CA ARG A 209 7.16 -15.10 -16.29
C ARG A 209 7.46 -16.53 -16.71
N GLY A 210 6.42 -17.36 -16.74
CA GLY A 210 6.46 -18.75 -17.19
C GLY A 210 6.56 -19.75 -16.04
N ALA A 211 6.12 -20.98 -16.32
CA ALA A 211 5.97 -22.09 -15.38
C ALA A 211 4.97 -21.82 -14.23
N THR A 212 5.02 -22.63 -13.17
CA THR A 212 4.08 -22.58 -12.05
C THR A 212 4.72 -21.94 -10.81
N LEU A 213 3.90 -21.55 -9.83
CA LEU A 213 4.41 -20.98 -8.57
C LEU A 213 5.23 -22.00 -7.76
N GLU A 214 4.98 -23.30 -7.92
CA GLU A 214 5.77 -24.38 -7.29
C GLU A 214 7.21 -24.47 -7.82
N ASP A 215 7.47 -23.95 -9.02
CA ASP A 215 8.82 -23.87 -9.59
C ASP A 215 9.62 -22.65 -9.07
N SER A 216 9.04 -21.88 -8.14
CA SER A 216 9.72 -20.75 -7.49
C SER A 216 10.79 -21.26 -6.52
N CYS A 217 11.89 -20.51 -6.39
CA CYS A 217 13.01 -20.92 -5.57
C CYS A 217 13.66 -19.75 -4.82
N LEU A 218 14.49 -20.10 -3.84
CA LEU A 218 15.30 -19.14 -3.10
C LEU A 218 16.70 -19.07 -3.72
N LEU A 219 17.10 -17.88 -4.17
CA LEU A 219 18.42 -17.63 -4.72
C LEU A 219 19.32 -16.98 -3.66
N PRO A 220 20.60 -17.38 -3.57
CA PRO A 220 21.56 -16.70 -2.71
C PRO A 220 21.89 -15.32 -3.28
N GLY A 221 21.84 -14.29 -2.44
CA GLY A 221 22.08 -12.92 -2.85
C GLY A 221 20.84 -12.21 -3.41
N LEU A 222 21.10 -11.14 -4.16
CA LEU A 222 20.08 -10.28 -4.75
C LEU A 222 19.89 -10.65 -6.23
N ALA A 223 18.67 -10.99 -6.65
CA ALA A 223 18.38 -11.27 -8.06
C ALA A 223 17.49 -10.20 -8.68
N VAL A 224 17.79 -9.85 -9.94
CA VAL A 224 17.02 -8.90 -10.74
C VAL A 224 16.54 -9.57 -12.02
N ALA A 225 15.28 -9.32 -12.39
CA ALA A 225 14.68 -9.87 -13.60
C ALA A 225 15.31 -9.23 -14.84
N GLY A 226 16.07 -10.01 -15.60
CA GLY A 226 16.84 -9.47 -16.71
C GLY A 226 17.79 -10.50 -17.29
N LYS A 227 18.36 -10.14 -18.44
CA LYS A 227 19.39 -10.93 -19.09
C LYS A 227 20.68 -10.13 -19.14
N PRO A 228 21.85 -10.77 -18.98
CA PRO A 228 23.09 -10.14 -19.38
C PRO A 228 23.04 -9.84 -20.87
N CYS A 229 23.50 -8.66 -21.23
CA CYS A 229 23.69 -8.23 -22.59
C CYS A 229 25.14 -8.51 -22.99
N GLY A 230 25.35 -9.02 -24.20
CA GLY A 230 26.69 -9.25 -24.74
C GLY A 230 27.20 -10.69 -24.57
N GLN A 231 28.51 -10.86 -24.69
CA GLN A 231 29.18 -12.16 -24.57
C GLN A 231 29.56 -12.49 -23.12
N VAL A 232 29.78 -11.47 -22.29
CA VAL A 232 30.15 -11.65 -20.88
C VAL A 232 28.89 -11.92 -20.05
N THR A 233 28.68 -13.18 -19.66
CA THR A 233 27.47 -13.62 -18.92
C THR A 233 27.70 -13.83 -17.43
N MET A 234 28.96 -13.86 -16.98
CA MET A 234 29.30 -14.08 -15.57
C MET A 234 30.63 -13.44 -15.15
N VAL A 235 30.67 -13.01 -13.89
CA VAL A 235 31.85 -12.52 -13.17
C VAL A 235 31.99 -13.36 -11.91
N LEU A 236 33.02 -14.22 -11.86
CA LEU A 236 33.16 -15.25 -10.82
C LEU A 236 33.86 -14.78 -9.54
N ARG A 237 34.63 -13.68 -9.56
CA ARG A 237 35.31 -13.14 -8.37
C ARG A 237 35.48 -11.62 -8.45
N GLY A 238 35.19 -10.94 -7.35
CA GLY A 238 35.50 -9.52 -7.15
C GLY A 238 34.73 -8.60 -8.08
N ALA A 239 33.42 -8.78 -8.16
CA ALA A 239 32.56 -7.92 -8.95
C ALA A 239 32.51 -6.49 -8.36
N ARG A 240 32.81 -5.51 -9.20
CA ARG A 240 32.64 -4.07 -8.99
C ARG A 240 31.50 -3.57 -9.87
N VAL A 241 30.40 -3.21 -9.23
CA VAL A 241 29.13 -2.87 -9.86
C VAL A 241 28.99 -1.34 -9.95
N ALA A 242 28.55 -0.86 -11.11
CA ALA A 242 28.13 0.53 -11.31
C ALA A 242 26.67 0.57 -11.80
N LEU A 243 25.91 1.54 -11.30
CA LEU A 243 24.49 1.71 -11.56
C LEU A 243 24.25 2.98 -12.38
N PHE A 244 23.53 2.86 -13.50
CA PHE A 244 23.29 3.95 -14.45
C PHE A 244 21.80 4.18 -14.71
N ALA A 245 21.36 5.43 -14.58
CA ALA A 245 20.01 5.90 -14.93
C ALA A 245 19.91 6.43 -16.37
N CYS A 246 20.90 6.15 -17.22
CA CYS A 246 20.99 6.61 -18.59
C CYS A 246 21.09 5.41 -19.55
N PRO A 247 20.82 5.58 -20.86
CA PRO A 247 21.10 4.55 -21.85
C PRO A 247 22.59 4.20 -21.89
N PHE A 248 22.91 2.96 -22.25
CA PHE A 248 24.27 2.49 -22.45
C PHE A 248 24.70 2.76 -23.89
N GLY A 249 25.05 4.01 -24.19
CA GLY A 249 25.41 4.43 -25.53
C GLY A 249 25.44 5.94 -25.71
N PRO A 250 25.20 6.45 -26.94
CA PRO A 250 25.25 7.88 -27.20
C PRO A 250 24.21 8.63 -26.35
N ALA A 251 24.65 9.69 -25.68
CA ALA A 251 23.77 10.51 -24.87
C ALA A 251 22.72 11.20 -25.75
N THR A 252 21.44 10.94 -25.48
CA THR A 252 20.35 11.72 -26.05
C THR A 252 20.21 13.03 -25.25
N PRO A 253 20.34 14.20 -25.89
CA PRO A 253 20.16 15.45 -25.19
C PRO A 253 18.69 15.60 -24.77
N ASN A 254 18.46 16.04 -23.52
CA ASN A 254 17.11 16.26 -23.00
C ASN A 254 16.37 17.41 -23.73
N ALA A 255 17.12 18.34 -24.33
CA ALA A 255 16.59 19.38 -25.19
C ALA A 255 16.71 18.95 -26.66
N PRO A 256 15.72 19.27 -27.52
CA PRO A 256 15.82 19.00 -28.95
C PRO A 256 17.00 19.78 -29.53
N ALA A 257 18.11 19.09 -29.73
CA ALA A 257 19.32 19.64 -30.31
C ALA A 257 19.47 19.09 -31.72
N THR A 258 19.23 19.93 -32.72
CA THR A 258 19.43 19.56 -34.13
C THR A 258 20.88 19.83 -34.50
N ALA A 259 21.64 18.79 -34.81
CA ALA A 259 22.98 18.94 -35.35
C ALA A 259 22.90 19.45 -36.80
N CYS A 260 23.32 20.69 -37.05
CA CYS A 260 23.43 21.23 -38.41
C CYS A 260 24.74 20.74 -39.06
N LEU A 261 24.64 19.79 -39.98
CA LEU A 261 25.78 19.25 -40.73
C LEU A 261 25.71 19.79 -42.16
N SER A 262 26.69 20.62 -42.55
CA SER A 262 26.70 21.30 -43.85
C SER A 262 27.60 20.63 -44.89
N SER A 263 28.53 19.77 -44.47
CA SER A 263 29.48 19.08 -45.35
C SER A 263 29.58 17.58 -45.03
N PRO A 264 29.96 16.73 -46.01
CA PRO A 264 30.21 15.30 -45.78
C PRO A 264 31.37 15.06 -44.80
N ASP A 265 32.35 15.97 -44.73
CA ASP A 265 33.46 15.88 -43.77
C ASP A 265 33.00 16.12 -42.33
N ASP A 266 32.04 17.02 -42.12
CA ASP A 266 31.47 17.29 -40.81
C ASP A 266 30.65 16.10 -40.29
N LEU A 267 29.95 15.38 -41.18
CA LEU A 267 29.27 14.13 -40.85
C LEU A 267 30.27 13.08 -40.35
N ASN A 268 31.40 12.91 -41.05
CA ASN A 268 32.45 11.97 -40.65
C ASN A 268 33.09 12.37 -39.31
N LYS A 269 33.37 13.66 -39.08
CA LYS A 269 33.90 14.15 -37.80
C LYS A 269 32.92 13.92 -36.66
N PHE A 270 31.63 14.18 -36.87
CA PHE A 270 30.59 13.95 -35.86
C PHE A 270 30.48 12.47 -35.50
N ARG A 271 30.48 11.59 -36.51
CA ARG A 271 30.45 10.13 -36.30
C ARG A 271 31.68 9.66 -35.52
N ASN A 272 32.87 10.06 -35.94
CA ASN A 272 34.12 9.65 -35.29
C ASN A 272 34.23 10.23 -33.88
N GLY A 273 33.80 11.48 -33.65
CA GLY A 273 33.78 12.11 -32.33
C GLY A 273 32.84 11.40 -31.36
N SER A 274 31.65 11.02 -31.83
CA SER A 274 30.68 10.25 -31.02
C SER A 274 31.21 8.87 -30.66
N GLU A 275 31.84 8.19 -31.62
CA GLU A 275 32.49 6.90 -31.37
C GLU A 275 33.67 7.03 -30.39
N GLN A 276 34.51 8.06 -30.50
CA GLN A 276 35.60 8.29 -29.56
C GLN A 276 35.11 8.64 -28.15
N LEU A 277 33.99 9.35 -28.02
CA LEU A 277 33.40 9.68 -26.72
C LEU A 277 32.96 8.42 -25.98
N ILE A 278 32.24 7.53 -26.67
CA ILE A 278 31.80 6.24 -26.12
C ILE A 278 33.00 5.38 -25.73
N GLU A 279 34.03 5.34 -26.57
CA GLU A 279 35.27 4.60 -26.28
C GLU A 279 35.95 5.12 -25.02
N LYS A 280 36.05 6.44 -24.86
CA LYS A 280 36.60 7.07 -23.66
C LYS A 280 35.79 6.73 -22.41
N GLN A 281 34.45 6.72 -22.49
CA GLN A 281 33.58 6.38 -21.37
C GLN A 281 33.77 4.93 -20.92
N VAL A 282 33.73 3.96 -21.86
CA VAL A 282 33.96 2.54 -21.54
C VAL A 282 35.37 2.33 -21.00
N PHE A 283 36.37 3.00 -21.57
CA PHE A 283 37.74 2.95 -21.08
C PHE A 283 37.88 3.51 -19.66
N GLN A 284 37.18 4.60 -19.32
CA GLN A 284 37.16 5.14 -17.96
C GLN A 284 36.54 4.16 -16.96
N LEU A 285 35.49 3.43 -17.35
CA LEU A 285 34.91 2.38 -16.51
C LEU A 285 35.91 1.25 -16.26
N ALA A 286 36.57 0.78 -17.32
CA ALA A 286 37.59 -0.25 -17.25
C ALA A 286 38.81 0.19 -16.41
N ALA A 287 39.24 1.46 -16.53
CA ALA A 287 40.35 2.02 -15.75
C ALA A 287 40.08 2.01 -14.24
N MET A 288 38.82 2.18 -13.82
CA MET A 288 38.39 2.06 -12.43
C MET A 288 38.09 0.61 -11.99
N SER A 289 38.40 -0.35 -12.86
CA SER A 289 38.20 -1.79 -12.65
C SER A 289 36.73 -2.18 -12.45
N ILE A 290 35.79 -1.45 -13.02
CA ILE A 290 34.37 -1.80 -13.01
C ILE A 290 34.17 -2.95 -13.99
N ASN A 291 33.55 -4.03 -13.54
CA ASN A 291 33.30 -5.23 -14.35
C ASN A 291 31.82 -5.54 -14.54
N VAL A 292 30.92 -4.85 -13.83
CA VAL A 292 29.47 -4.98 -14.01
C VAL A 292 28.85 -3.59 -14.11
N ALA A 293 28.07 -3.35 -15.16
CA ALA A 293 27.30 -2.14 -15.38
C ALA A 293 25.81 -2.48 -15.47
N VAL A 294 25.01 -1.97 -14.55
CA VAL A 294 23.54 -2.11 -14.57
C VAL A 294 22.93 -0.81 -15.08
N VAL A 295 22.05 -0.90 -16.07
CA VAL A 295 21.61 0.24 -16.86
C VAL A 295 20.08 0.28 -16.92
N LEU A 296 19.51 1.44 -16.60
CA LEU A 296 18.11 1.78 -16.78
C LEU A 296 17.93 2.53 -18.12
N GLY A 297 17.88 1.79 -19.22
CA GLY A 297 17.70 2.38 -20.55
C GLY A 297 18.01 1.43 -21.70
N GLU A 298 18.00 1.97 -22.92
CA GLU A 298 18.39 1.27 -24.13
C GLU A 298 19.90 1.01 -24.16
N ILE A 299 20.30 -0.11 -24.76
CA ILE A 299 21.69 -0.52 -24.89
C ILE A 299 22.06 -0.48 -26.37
N ASP A 300 23.07 0.32 -26.70
CA ASP A 300 23.61 0.40 -28.05
C ASP A 300 24.57 -0.77 -28.33
N GLU A 301 24.36 -1.48 -29.43
CA GLU A 301 25.14 -2.68 -29.78
C GLU A 301 26.64 -2.38 -29.97
N LYS A 302 26.98 -1.23 -30.55
CA LYS A 302 28.39 -0.85 -30.75
C LYS A 302 29.07 -0.63 -29.40
N THR A 303 28.40 0.06 -28.49
CA THR A 303 28.88 0.32 -27.14
C THR A 303 29.02 -0.97 -26.34
N LEU A 304 28.03 -1.87 -26.47
CA LEU A 304 28.06 -3.20 -25.86
C LEU A 304 29.25 -4.04 -26.34
N SER A 305 29.52 -4.08 -27.65
CA SER A 305 30.65 -4.82 -28.20
C SER A 305 32.02 -4.36 -27.67
N ARG A 306 32.12 -3.07 -27.27
CA ARG A 306 33.33 -2.49 -26.67
C ARG A 306 33.43 -2.82 -25.19
N ALA A 307 32.30 -2.82 -24.48
CA ALA A 307 32.23 -3.27 -23.10
C ALA A 307 32.63 -4.75 -22.99
N ASP A 308 32.17 -5.61 -23.90
CA ASP A 308 32.55 -7.02 -24.00
C ASP A 308 34.07 -7.19 -24.17
N ARG A 309 34.69 -6.43 -25.09
CA ARG A 309 36.17 -6.45 -25.28
C ARG A 309 36.93 -6.00 -24.05
N SER A 310 36.32 -5.15 -23.23
CA SER A 310 36.89 -4.65 -21.97
C SER A 310 36.59 -5.56 -20.78
N GLY A 311 35.83 -6.66 -20.99
CA GLY A 311 35.43 -7.59 -19.95
C GLY A 311 34.36 -7.06 -18.99
N ILE A 312 33.55 -6.09 -19.42
CA ILE A 312 32.48 -5.49 -18.61
C ILE A 312 31.15 -6.17 -18.96
N MET A 313 30.54 -6.80 -17.97
CA MET A 313 29.18 -7.35 -18.05
C MET A 313 28.16 -6.22 -18.01
N VAL A 314 27.27 -6.14 -18.99
CA VAL A 314 26.21 -5.13 -19.05
C VAL A 314 24.86 -5.79 -18.76
N ILE A 315 24.08 -5.22 -17.86
CA ILE A 315 22.76 -5.73 -17.45
C ILE A 315 21.72 -4.64 -17.68
N GLN A 316 20.65 -4.98 -18.39
CA GLN A 316 19.51 -4.09 -18.57
C GLN A 316 18.50 -4.31 -17.43
N ALA A 317 18.27 -3.29 -16.61
CA ALA A 317 17.21 -3.30 -15.60
C ALA A 317 15.89 -2.83 -16.24
N LYS A 318 14.79 -3.50 -15.89
CA LYS A 318 13.46 -3.15 -16.40
C LYS A 318 12.75 -2.14 -15.52
N SER A 319 12.98 -2.19 -14.21
CA SER A 319 12.29 -1.37 -13.24
C SER A 319 13.23 -0.39 -12.54
N ARG A 320 12.76 0.85 -12.41
CA ARG A 320 13.43 1.85 -11.57
C ARG A 320 13.48 1.42 -10.09
N ARG A 321 12.49 0.64 -9.63
CA ARG A 321 12.44 0.15 -8.25
C ARG A 321 13.61 -0.81 -7.96
N GLU A 322 13.87 -1.73 -8.88
CA GLU A 322 15.01 -2.66 -8.79
C GLU A 322 16.35 -1.92 -8.74
N MET A 323 16.49 -0.84 -9.51
CA MET A 323 17.71 -0.01 -9.52
C MET A 323 17.93 0.73 -8.20
N VAL A 324 16.86 1.29 -7.62
CA VAL A 324 16.94 1.96 -6.31
C VAL A 324 17.28 0.94 -5.23
N TYR A 325 16.63 -0.22 -5.26
CA TYR A 325 16.90 -1.29 -4.31
C TYR A 325 18.35 -1.82 -4.43
N LEU A 326 18.85 -2.03 -5.64
CA LEU A 326 20.26 -2.35 -5.87
C LEU A 326 21.20 -1.26 -5.35
N SER A 327 20.85 0.01 -5.50
CA SER A 327 21.63 1.15 -5.02
C SER A 327 21.77 1.15 -3.49
N GLU A 328 20.67 0.84 -2.79
CA GLU A 328 20.63 0.74 -1.32
C GLU A 328 21.44 -0.46 -0.83
N VAL A 329 21.25 -1.64 -1.40
CA VAL A 329 21.93 -2.88 -0.96
C VAL A 329 23.42 -2.87 -1.30
N LEU A 330 23.81 -2.32 -2.46
CA LEU A 330 25.21 -2.24 -2.90
C LEU A 330 25.96 -1.02 -2.34
N ASP A 331 25.26 -0.11 -1.65
CA ASP A 331 25.77 1.19 -1.20
C ASP A 331 26.49 1.95 -2.34
N THR A 332 25.82 2.05 -3.49
CA THR A 332 26.38 2.62 -4.73
C THR A 332 25.45 3.66 -5.32
N PRO A 333 25.92 4.87 -5.67
CA PRO A 333 25.06 5.90 -6.22
C PRO A 333 24.57 5.54 -7.62
N LEU A 334 23.29 5.81 -7.88
CA LEU A 334 22.70 5.74 -9.21
C LEU A 334 23.15 6.96 -10.03
N LEU A 335 23.93 6.74 -11.09
CA LEU A 335 24.53 7.81 -11.88
C LEU A 335 23.67 8.18 -13.11
N PRO A 336 23.47 9.48 -13.40
CA PRO A 336 22.72 9.92 -14.59
C PRO A 336 23.56 9.88 -15.89
N HIS A 337 24.86 9.59 -15.80
CA HIS A 337 25.78 9.57 -16.94
C HIS A 337 26.74 8.38 -16.83
N LEU A 338 27.24 7.89 -17.98
CA LEU A 338 28.22 6.80 -18.08
C LEU A 338 29.61 7.26 -17.63
N LEU A 339 29.74 7.49 -16.34
CA LEU A 339 30.98 7.84 -15.66
C LEU A 339 31.24 6.83 -14.53
N PRO A 340 32.50 6.57 -14.16
CA PRO A 340 32.77 5.67 -13.04
C PRO A 340 32.26 6.28 -11.72
N PRO A 341 31.54 5.52 -10.87
CA PRO A 341 31.17 5.98 -9.53
C PRO A 341 32.40 6.15 -8.64
N LEU A 342 32.33 7.12 -7.72
CA LEU A 342 33.35 7.29 -6.69
C LEU A 342 33.44 6.06 -5.77
N VAL A 343 32.29 5.48 -5.44
CA VAL A 343 32.15 4.28 -4.63
C VAL A 343 31.45 3.22 -5.47
N PRO A 344 32.19 2.29 -6.11
CA PRO A 344 31.58 1.17 -6.82
C PRO A 344 31.09 0.11 -5.84
N GLY A 345 29.95 -0.49 -6.16
CA GLY A 345 29.36 -1.57 -5.39
C GLY A 345 30.23 -2.82 -5.46
N LYS A 346 30.28 -3.58 -4.37
CA LYS A 346 31.13 -4.78 -4.30
C LYS A 346 30.26 -6.01 -4.14
N CYS A 347 30.42 -6.96 -5.05
CA CYS A 347 29.86 -8.31 -4.96
C CYS A 347 30.97 -9.33 -5.15
N GLN A 348 30.75 -10.57 -4.70
CA GLN A 348 31.69 -11.65 -4.96
C GLN A 348 31.46 -12.22 -6.35
N ARG A 349 30.22 -12.56 -6.68
CA ARG A 349 29.82 -13.19 -7.94
C ARG A 349 28.63 -12.47 -8.55
N VAL A 350 28.63 -12.34 -9.87
CA VAL A 350 27.47 -11.90 -10.64
C VAL A 350 27.29 -12.85 -11.80
N TYR A 351 26.14 -13.50 -11.91
CA TYR A 351 25.91 -14.49 -12.97
C TYR A 351 24.44 -14.53 -13.39
N GLY A 352 24.21 -14.88 -14.66
CA GLY A 352 22.87 -15.22 -15.14
C GLY A 352 22.43 -16.57 -14.61
N GLN A 353 21.27 -16.61 -13.97
CA GLN A 353 20.58 -17.82 -13.57
C GLN A 353 19.36 -18.02 -14.48
N GLU A 354 19.37 -19.12 -15.22
CA GLU A 354 18.22 -19.53 -16.02
C GLU A 354 17.24 -20.31 -15.13
N LEU A 355 15.99 -19.86 -15.09
CA LEU A 355 14.89 -20.50 -14.38
C LEU A 355 13.78 -20.75 -15.40
N GLY A 356 13.90 -21.87 -16.11
CA GLY A 356 13.04 -22.20 -17.26
C GLY A 356 13.18 -21.18 -18.39
N GLU A 357 12.09 -20.49 -18.74
CA GLU A 357 12.11 -19.42 -19.76
C GLU A 357 12.52 -18.04 -19.18
N GLY A 358 12.53 -17.91 -17.86
CA GLY A 358 12.90 -16.69 -17.18
C GLY A 358 14.41 -16.59 -16.97
N LEU A 359 14.98 -15.43 -17.26
CA LEU A 359 16.37 -15.10 -16.93
C LEU A 359 16.38 -14.10 -15.77
N ALA A 360 17.17 -14.41 -14.75
CA ALA A 360 17.50 -13.52 -13.66
C ALA A 360 19.02 -13.34 -13.58
N VAL A 361 19.47 -12.16 -13.18
CA VAL A 361 20.88 -11.94 -12.85
C VAL A 361 21.02 -11.87 -11.34
N VAL A 362 21.88 -12.72 -10.79
CA VAL A 362 22.09 -12.88 -9.35
C VAL A 362 23.40 -12.18 -8.95
N PHE A 363 23.33 -11.36 -7.91
CA PHE A 363 24.43 -10.67 -7.25
C PHE A 363 24.65 -11.31 -5.88
N GLU A 364 25.78 -11.98 -5.71
CA GLU A 364 26.07 -12.77 -4.50
C GLU A 364 27.24 -12.18 -3.71
N TRP A 365 27.14 -12.23 -2.38
CA TRP A 365 28.16 -11.79 -1.43
C TRP A 365 28.67 -12.94 -0.58
N ASP A 366 29.95 -12.89 -0.24
CA ASP A 366 30.56 -13.72 0.79
C ASP A 366 30.29 -13.05 2.15
N CYS A 367 29.07 -13.20 2.68
CA CYS A 367 28.73 -12.71 4.02
C CYS A 367 28.43 -13.89 4.96
N PRO A 368 29.29 -14.16 5.96
CA PRO A 368 29.12 -15.29 6.85
C PRO A 368 28.06 -15.07 7.95
N SER A 369 27.66 -13.83 8.25
CA SER A 369 26.75 -13.53 9.37
C SER A 369 25.28 -13.40 8.97
N SER A 370 24.99 -12.91 7.76
CA SER A 370 23.61 -12.73 7.27
C SER A 370 23.57 -12.63 5.74
N PRO A 371 23.18 -13.69 5.02
CA PRO A 371 23.08 -13.65 3.57
C PRO A 371 21.90 -12.75 3.16
N ALA A 372 22.08 -11.94 2.12
CA ALA A 372 20.93 -11.44 1.36
C ALA A 372 20.34 -12.61 0.55
N LEU A 373 19.03 -12.69 0.42
CA LEU A 373 18.35 -13.77 -0.30
C LEU A 373 17.30 -13.19 -1.23
N THR A 374 17.03 -13.85 -2.34
CA THR A 374 15.96 -13.43 -3.26
C THR A 374 14.96 -14.54 -3.50
N LEU A 375 13.70 -14.21 -3.33
CA LEU A 375 12.56 -15.04 -3.71
C LEU A 375 12.36 -14.89 -5.22
N ALA A 376 12.80 -15.89 -5.99
CA ALA A 376 12.57 -15.95 -7.42
C ALA A 376 11.20 -16.60 -7.68
N LEU A 377 10.18 -15.76 -7.83
CA LEU A 377 8.80 -16.16 -8.03
C LEU A 377 8.50 -16.39 -9.50
N ARG A 378 7.90 -17.54 -9.81
CA ARG A 378 7.50 -17.96 -11.16
C ARG A 378 5.99 -18.06 -11.29
N GLY A 379 5.47 -17.83 -12.47
CA GLY A 379 4.03 -17.89 -12.68
C GLY A 379 3.59 -17.70 -14.12
N ALA A 380 2.46 -18.34 -14.46
CA ALA A 380 1.91 -18.34 -15.80
C ALA A 380 1.40 -16.96 -16.24
N THR A 381 0.74 -16.24 -15.32
CA THR A 381 0.12 -14.93 -15.58
C THR A 381 0.82 -13.81 -14.83
N THR A 382 0.82 -12.61 -15.42
CA THR A 382 1.38 -11.40 -14.80
C THR A 382 0.60 -10.99 -13.56
N GLU A 383 -0.70 -11.25 -13.56
CA GLU A 383 -1.61 -10.93 -12.46
C GLU A 383 -1.36 -11.87 -11.28
N GLY A 384 -1.18 -13.17 -11.55
CA GLY A 384 -0.84 -14.16 -10.52
C GLY A 384 0.53 -13.87 -9.89
N LEU A 385 1.53 -13.52 -10.71
CA LEU A 385 2.86 -13.12 -10.22
C LEU A 385 2.82 -11.88 -9.35
N ARG A 386 2.09 -10.85 -9.76
CA ARG A 386 1.92 -9.62 -8.96
C ARG A 386 1.25 -9.92 -7.61
N GLY A 387 0.28 -10.84 -7.61
CA GLY A 387 -0.36 -11.28 -6.38
C GLY A 387 0.59 -12.01 -5.45
N ALA A 388 1.38 -12.95 -5.99
CA ALA A 388 2.39 -13.68 -5.23
C ALA A 388 3.52 -12.77 -4.71
N GLU A 389 3.97 -11.81 -5.52
CA GLU A 389 4.95 -10.78 -5.13
C GLU A 389 4.44 -9.97 -3.93
N GLN A 390 3.20 -9.47 -4.02
CA GLN A 390 2.60 -8.70 -2.94
C GLN A 390 2.39 -9.55 -1.67
N ALA A 391 1.95 -10.79 -1.81
CA ALA A 391 1.81 -11.72 -0.69
C ALA A 391 3.15 -12.02 -0.02
N ALA A 392 4.24 -12.13 -0.80
CA ALA A 392 5.58 -12.31 -0.27
C ALA A 392 6.03 -11.10 0.55
N TYR A 393 5.84 -9.87 0.05
CA TYR A 393 6.15 -8.65 0.81
C TYR A 393 5.33 -8.56 2.10
N HIS A 394 4.03 -8.86 2.07
CA HIS A 394 3.22 -8.89 3.28
C HIS A 394 3.71 -9.94 4.29
N GLY A 395 4.17 -11.10 3.83
CA GLY A 395 4.79 -12.12 4.69
C GLY A 395 6.11 -11.66 5.33
N ILE A 396 6.95 -10.96 4.57
CA ILE A 396 8.21 -10.38 5.05
C ILE A 396 7.94 -9.29 6.09
N ASP A 397 6.99 -8.38 5.82
CA ASP A 397 6.59 -7.32 6.75
C ASP A 397 5.96 -7.89 8.02
N ALA A 398 5.15 -8.94 7.88
CA ALA A 398 4.56 -9.66 9.01
C ALA A 398 5.64 -10.28 9.90
N TYR A 399 6.65 -10.93 9.32
CA TYR A 399 7.77 -11.49 10.09
C TYR A 399 8.60 -10.39 10.77
N SER A 400 8.88 -9.30 10.08
CA SER A 400 9.56 -8.12 10.67
C SER A 400 8.84 -7.60 11.91
N GLN A 401 7.50 -7.58 11.87
CA GLN A 401 6.70 -7.20 13.04
C GLN A 401 6.77 -8.24 14.15
N LEU A 402 6.71 -9.53 13.83
CA LEU A 402 6.80 -10.60 14.82
C LEU A 402 8.17 -10.64 15.51
N CYS A 403 9.25 -10.22 14.84
CA CYS A 403 10.56 -10.04 15.47
C CYS A 403 10.58 -8.89 16.50
N GLN A 404 9.77 -7.84 16.30
CA GLN A 404 9.66 -6.72 17.25
C GLN A 404 8.73 -7.05 18.42
N ASP A 405 7.57 -7.67 18.15
CA ASP A 405 6.61 -8.13 19.14
C ASP A 405 5.97 -9.44 18.67
N PRO A 406 6.31 -10.58 19.30
CA PRO A 406 5.90 -11.90 18.82
C PRO A 406 4.43 -12.24 19.12
N ARG A 407 3.67 -11.34 19.76
CA ARG A 407 2.31 -11.61 20.24
C ARG A 407 1.29 -11.65 19.12
N LEU A 408 0.44 -12.68 19.15
CA LEU A 408 -0.60 -12.95 18.17
C LEU A 408 -1.99 -12.96 18.80
N LEU A 409 -2.94 -12.44 18.05
CA LEU A 409 -4.36 -12.32 18.37
C LEU A 409 -5.19 -13.33 17.56
N PRO A 410 -6.38 -13.72 18.04
CA PRO A 410 -7.28 -14.54 17.25
C PRO A 410 -7.81 -13.74 16.05
N GLY A 411 -7.53 -14.20 14.83
CA GLY A 411 -7.97 -13.56 13.60
C GLY A 411 -9.44 -13.82 13.25
N ALA A 412 -9.77 -13.73 11.96
CA ALA A 412 -11.10 -14.03 11.41
C ALA A 412 -12.27 -13.24 12.07
N GLY A 413 -12.03 -12.00 12.50
CA GLY A 413 -13.04 -11.15 13.14
C GLY A 413 -13.30 -11.46 14.62
N ALA A 414 -12.61 -12.45 15.20
CA ALA A 414 -12.80 -12.85 16.59
C ALA A 414 -12.34 -11.76 17.57
N THR A 415 -11.19 -11.13 17.30
CA THR A 415 -10.69 -10.00 18.08
C THR A 415 -11.67 -8.82 18.07
N GLU A 416 -12.20 -8.47 16.90
CA GLU A 416 -13.16 -7.38 16.73
C GLU A 416 -14.45 -7.63 17.51
N MET A 417 -14.96 -8.86 17.48
CA MET A 417 -16.14 -9.25 18.25
C MET A 417 -15.89 -9.21 19.76
N ALA A 418 -14.73 -9.69 20.21
CA ALA A 418 -14.36 -9.66 21.63
C ALA A 418 -14.27 -8.22 22.14
N LEU A 419 -13.62 -7.32 21.39
CA LEU A 419 -13.57 -5.89 21.68
C LEU A 419 -14.97 -5.25 21.68
N ALA A 420 -15.82 -5.61 20.71
CA ALA A 420 -17.19 -5.12 20.65
C ALA A 420 -18.00 -5.53 21.89
N LYS A 421 -17.82 -6.75 22.42
CA LYS A 421 -18.44 -7.18 23.68
C LYS A 421 -17.98 -6.32 24.84
N ILE A 422 -16.67 -6.16 25.03
CA ILE A 422 -16.09 -5.42 26.16
C ILE A 422 -16.56 -3.96 26.15
N LEU A 423 -16.53 -3.30 24.98
CA LEU A 423 -17.05 -1.95 24.83
C LEU A 423 -18.56 -1.87 25.04
N SER A 424 -19.32 -2.88 24.61
CA SER A 424 -20.77 -2.90 24.84
C SER A 424 -21.12 -2.98 26.33
N GLU A 425 -20.42 -3.82 27.08
CA GLU A 425 -20.61 -3.96 28.52
C GLU A 425 -20.20 -2.70 29.28
N LYS A 426 -19.10 -2.05 28.87
CA LYS A 426 -18.66 -0.78 29.44
C LYS A 426 -19.63 0.35 29.11
N GLY A 427 -20.06 0.46 27.85
CA GLY A 427 -21.02 1.47 27.39
C GLY A 427 -22.37 1.41 28.11
N ARG A 428 -22.86 0.21 28.49
CA ARG A 428 -24.08 0.06 29.30
C ARG A 428 -23.96 0.56 30.73
N LYS A 429 -22.75 0.61 31.28
CA LYS A 429 -22.47 1.05 32.66
C LYS A 429 -22.19 2.55 32.74
N LEU A 430 -21.78 3.17 31.63
CA LEU A 430 -21.45 4.59 31.56
C LEU A 430 -22.75 5.41 31.45
N GLU A 431 -22.82 6.47 32.25
CA GLU A 431 -23.88 7.47 32.15
C GLU A 431 -23.49 8.59 31.18
N GLY A 432 -24.48 9.32 30.66
CA GLY A 432 -24.25 10.49 29.81
C GLY A 432 -23.86 10.14 28.36
N PRO A 433 -23.17 11.06 27.66
CA PRO A 433 -22.88 10.93 26.23
C PRO A 433 -21.89 9.82 25.88
N ASP A 434 -21.08 9.37 26.84
CA ASP A 434 -20.06 8.34 26.64
C ASP A 434 -20.68 6.96 26.40
N GLY A 435 -21.79 6.64 27.09
CA GLY A 435 -22.47 5.35 26.94
C GLY A 435 -22.87 5.04 25.49
N PRO A 436 -23.69 5.88 24.84
CA PRO A 436 -24.08 5.70 23.44
C PRO A 436 -22.89 5.67 22.46
N ALA A 437 -21.85 6.46 22.70
CA ALA A 437 -20.66 6.50 21.87
C ALA A 437 -19.85 5.18 21.94
N PHE A 438 -19.72 4.58 23.12
CA PHE A 438 -19.09 3.27 23.28
C PHE A 438 -19.90 2.16 22.60
N LEU A 439 -21.23 2.22 22.67
CA LEU A 439 -22.12 1.28 21.98
C LEU A 439 -22.01 1.42 20.45
N ALA A 440 -21.94 2.65 19.94
CA ALA A 440 -21.69 2.95 18.53
C ALA A 440 -20.33 2.39 18.06
N PHE A 441 -19.27 2.59 18.85
CA PHE A 441 -17.95 2.04 18.54
C PHE A 441 -17.98 0.50 18.50
N ALA A 442 -18.66 -0.13 19.47
CA ALA A 442 -18.86 -1.58 19.47
C ALA A 442 -19.62 -2.07 18.24
N GLN A 443 -20.63 -1.33 17.78
CA GLN A 443 -21.36 -1.68 16.56
C GLN A 443 -20.50 -1.55 15.31
N ALA A 444 -19.64 -0.53 15.24
CA ALA A 444 -18.69 -0.38 14.13
C ALA A 444 -17.70 -1.54 14.06
N LEU A 445 -17.20 -2.04 15.20
CA LEU A 445 -16.33 -3.23 15.23
C LEU A 445 -17.02 -4.50 14.71
N ARG A 446 -18.32 -4.68 14.96
CA ARG A 446 -19.10 -5.83 14.45
C ARG A 446 -19.26 -5.83 12.94
N SER A 447 -19.14 -4.68 12.29
CA SER A 447 -19.27 -4.56 10.83
C SER A 447 -18.18 -5.31 10.04
N LEU A 448 -17.05 -5.62 10.70
CA LEU A 448 -15.90 -6.33 10.11
C LEU A 448 -16.14 -7.83 9.98
N PRO A 449 -16.51 -8.59 11.04
CA PRO A 449 -16.92 -9.98 10.88
C PRO A 449 -18.18 -10.12 10.00
N GLU A 450 -19.07 -9.14 9.99
CA GLU A 450 -20.20 -9.10 9.04
C GLU A 450 -19.71 -9.07 7.58
N ALA A 451 -18.69 -8.26 7.28
CA ALA A 451 -18.10 -8.19 5.94
C ALA A 451 -17.43 -9.52 5.54
N LEU A 452 -16.78 -10.21 6.48
CA LEU A 452 -16.20 -11.54 6.25
C LEU A 452 -17.29 -12.57 5.92
N ALA A 453 -18.37 -12.61 6.70
CA ALA A 453 -19.48 -13.53 6.48
C ALA A 453 -20.19 -13.27 5.13
N GLU A 454 -20.35 -12.00 4.78
CA GLU A 454 -20.92 -11.58 3.49
C GLU A 454 -20.05 -12.04 2.31
N ASN A 455 -18.73 -11.85 2.41
CA ASN A 455 -17.80 -12.24 1.35
C ASN A 455 -17.62 -13.76 1.23
N ALA A 456 -17.77 -14.50 2.33
CA ALA A 456 -17.84 -15.97 2.33
C ALA A 456 -19.17 -16.51 1.76
N GLY A 457 -20.18 -15.66 1.55
CA GLY A 457 -21.50 -16.08 1.05
C GLY A 457 -22.38 -16.74 2.13
N LEU A 458 -22.06 -16.53 3.41
CA LEU A 458 -22.79 -17.10 4.54
C LEU A 458 -24.04 -16.28 4.88
N ALA A 459 -24.98 -16.90 5.60
CA ALA A 459 -26.14 -16.20 6.15
C ALA A 459 -25.73 -15.31 7.33
N VAL A 460 -25.36 -14.05 7.02
CA VAL A 460 -24.78 -13.08 7.96
C VAL A 460 -25.54 -13.00 9.29
N ALA A 461 -26.88 -12.92 9.27
CA ALA A 461 -27.68 -12.81 10.48
C ALA A 461 -27.51 -14.01 11.44
N ASN A 462 -27.44 -15.23 10.90
CA ASN A 462 -27.29 -16.44 11.72
C ASN A 462 -25.87 -16.53 12.28
N VAL A 463 -24.86 -16.35 11.42
CA VAL A 463 -23.44 -16.40 11.80
C VAL A 463 -23.13 -15.37 12.89
N MET A 464 -23.63 -14.13 12.73
CA MET A 464 -23.41 -13.08 13.71
C MET A 464 -24.13 -13.34 15.03
N ALA A 465 -25.34 -13.92 15.00
CA ALA A 465 -26.06 -14.29 16.22
C ALA A 465 -25.34 -15.40 17.00
N ASP A 466 -24.87 -16.43 16.30
CA ASP A 466 -24.12 -17.54 16.89
C ASP A 466 -22.77 -17.09 17.43
N MET A 467 -22.05 -16.25 16.66
CA MET A 467 -20.77 -15.66 17.09
C MET A 467 -20.96 -14.79 18.32
N TYR A 468 -21.98 -13.93 18.33
CA TYR A 468 -22.30 -13.11 19.49
C TYR A 468 -22.61 -13.99 20.72
N GLY A 469 -23.41 -15.05 20.56
CA GLY A 469 -23.70 -16.01 21.63
C GLY A 469 -22.44 -16.66 22.21
N ALA A 470 -21.53 -17.12 21.36
CA ALA A 470 -20.27 -17.73 21.79
C ALA A 470 -19.33 -16.75 22.51
N HIS A 471 -19.26 -15.50 22.03
CA HIS A 471 -18.46 -14.47 22.70
C HIS A 471 -19.09 -14.04 24.03
N GLN A 472 -20.42 -14.04 24.15
CA GLN A 472 -21.12 -13.78 25.42
C GLN A 472 -20.77 -14.82 26.49
N THR A 473 -20.70 -16.11 26.13
CA THR A 473 -20.27 -17.18 27.05
C THR A 473 -18.78 -17.18 27.39
N GLY A 474 -18.00 -16.27 26.77
CA GLY A 474 -16.58 -16.06 27.07
C GLY A 474 -15.62 -16.78 26.12
N ASN A 475 -16.11 -17.36 25.02
CA ASN A 475 -15.26 -17.99 24.02
C ASN A 475 -14.82 -16.97 22.95
N PHE A 476 -13.67 -16.31 23.18
CA PHE A 476 -13.12 -15.31 22.27
C PHE A 476 -12.37 -15.89 21.07
N LEU A 477 -12.28 -17.22 20.95
CA LEU A 477 -11.58 -17.91 19.87
C LEU A 477 -12.50 -18.23 18.68
N VAL A 478 -13.77 -17.85 18.74
CA VAL A 478 -14.73 -18.11 17.66
C VAL A 478 -14.64 -16.99 16.63
N GLY A 479 -14.33 -17.37 15.38
CA GLY A 479 -14.19 -16.48 14.22
C GLY A 479 -15.04 -16.93 13.04
N VAL A 480 -15.06 -16.13 11.98
CA VAL A 480 -15.77 -16.43 10.72
C VAL A 480 -14.85 -17.18 9.75
N GLY A 481 -15.20 -18.41 9.40
CA GLY A 481 -14.53 -19.23 8.39
C GLY A 481 -15.31 -19.29 7.07
N GLU A 482 -14.89 -20.20 6.19
CA GLU A 482 -15.49 -20.41 4.86
C GLU A 482 -16.89 -21.02 4.94
N GLU A 483 -17.07 -22.08 5.73
CA GLU A 483 -18.33 -22.84 5.82
C GLU A 483 -19.18 -22.46 7.06
N GLY A 484 -18.73 -21.50 7.87
CA GLY A 484 -19.40 -21.12 9.12
C GLY A 484 -18.45 -20.60 10.17
N LEU A 485 -18.80 -20.78 11.45
CA LEU A 485 -17.96 -20.40 12.56
C LEU A 485 -16.85 -21.43 12.81
N ILE A 486 -15.65 -20.94 13.06
CA ILE A 486 -14.46 -21.76 13.30
C ILE A 486 -13.83 -21.42 14.65
N ASN A 487 -13.14 -22.41 15.23
CA ASN A 487 -12.21 -22.13 16.31
C ASN A 487 -10.86 -21.71 15.71
N VAL A 488 -10.58 -20.43 15.83
CA VAL A 488 -9.43 -19.75 15.24
C VAL A 488 -8.10 -20.36 15.69
N ALA A 489 -8.02 -20.88 16.92
CA ALA A 489 -6.80 -21.51 17.42
C ALA A 489 -6.58 -22.92 16.84
N GLN A 490 -7.65 -23.64 16.51
CA GLN A 490 -7.58 -24.95 15.87
C GLN A 490 -7.19 -24.82 14.39
N GLU A 491 -7.79 -23.85 13.70
CA GLU A 491 -7.51 -23.54 12.28
C GLU A 491 -6.23 -22.70 12.07
N GLN A 492 -5.54 -22.32 13.15
CA GLN A 492 -4.30 -21.53 13.13
C GLN A 492 -4.41 -20.20 12.37
N VAL A 493 -5.53 -19.48 12.52
CA VAL A 493 -5.74 -18.18 11.86
C VAL A 493 -5.36 -17.04 12.83
N TRP A 494 -4.23 -16.39 12.60
CA TRP A 494 -3.70 -15.41 13.55
C TRP A 494 -3.60 -14.01 12.95
N ASP A 495 -3.86 -13.00 13.79
CA ASP A 495 -3.60 -11.59 13.48
C ASP A 495 -2.44 -11.07 14.33
N ILE A 496 -1.62 -10.19 13.78
CA ILE A 496 -0.45 -9.62 14.48
C ILE A 496 -0.89 -8.46 15.37
N LEU A 497 -0.52 -8.51 16.65
CA LEU A 497 -0.91 -7.49 17.64
C LEU A 497 -0.50 -6.09 17.20
N MET A 498 0.74 -5.91 16.73
CA MET A 498 1.22 -4.59 16.31
C MET A 498 0.47 -4.04 15.10
N ALA A 499 0.21 -4.87 14.08
CA ALA A 499 -0.54 -4.47 12.89
C ALA A 499 -1.93 -3.95 13.28
N LYS A 500 -2.64 -4.71 14.13
CA LYS A 500 -3.97 -4.35 14.65
C LYS A 500 -3.95 -3.11 15.53
N ALA A 501 -3.01 -3.03 16.48
CA ALA A 501 -2.87 -1.88 17.36
C ALA A 501 -2.60 -0.60 16.57
N GLN A 502 -1.72 -0.67 15.57
CA GLN A 502 -1.43 0.48 14.71
C GLN A 502 -2.63 0.85 13.85
N GLY A 503 -3.31 -0.12 13.23
CA GLY A 503 -4.51 0.12 12.44
C GLY A 503 -5.61 0.81 13.26
N LEU A 504 -5.85 0.35 14.50
CA LEU A 504 -6.82 0.97 15.41
C LEU A 504 -6.46 2.42 15.77
N ARG A 505 -5.16 2.72 15.99
CA ARG A 505 -4.70 4.09 16.24
C ARG A 505 -4.93 4.99 15.02
N VAL A 506 -4.52 4.53 13.85
CA VAL A 506 -4.69 5.26 12.57
C VAL A 506 -6.17 5.55 12.31
N VAL A 507 -7.05 4.56 12.52
CA VAL A 507 -8.49 4.75 12.39
C VAL A 507 -9.01 5.78 13.38
N ALA A 508 -8.64 5.69 14.66
CA ALA A 508 -9.08 6.63 15.67
C ALA A 508 -8.66 8.07 15.30
N ASP A 509 -7.41 8.26 14.89
CA ASP A 509 -6.89 9.59 14.50
C ASP A 509 -7.67 10.18 13.32
N VAL A 510 -7.91 9.41 12.27
CA VAL A 510 -8.66 9.86 11.09
C VAL A 510 -10.11 10.19 11.44
N VAL A 511 -10.78 9.33 12.20
CA VAL A 511 -12.19 9.54 12.59
C VAL A 511 -12.31 10.77 13.48
N LEU A 512 -11.43 10.93 14.47
CA LEU A 512 -11.42 12.09 15.36
C LEU A 512 -11.18 13.39 14.58
N GLN A 513 -10.27 13.39 13.60
CA GLN A 513 -10.06 14.54 12.71
C GLN A 513 -11.33 14.85 11.90
N LEU A 514 -11.93 13.86 11.24
CA LEU A 514 -13.10 14.08 10.38
C LEU A 514 -14.35 14.53 11.16
N VAL A 515 -14.57 14.02 12.38
CA VAL A 515 -15.68 14.45 13.25
C VAL A 515 -15.51 15.92 13.70
N THR A 516 -14.28 16.42 13.77
CA THR A 516 -14.00 17.83 14.12
C THR A 516 -14.11 18.81 12.96
N VAL A 517 -14.18 18.34 11.71
CA VAL A 517 -14.26 19.24 10.55
C VAL A 517 -15.65 19.86 10.46
N ASP A 518 -15.72 21.17 10.70
CA ASP A 518 -16.94 21.95 10.52
C ASP A 518 -17.17 22.32 9.06
N GLU A 519 -16.18 22.87 8.36
CA GLU A 519 -16.34 23.26 6.96
C GLU A 519 -15.20 22.78 6.06
N VAL A 520 -15.58 22.32 4.86
CA VAL A 520 -14.64 21.96 3.80
C VAL A 520 -14.62 23.09 2.77
N VAL A 521 -13.57 23.90 2.79
CA VAL A 521 -13.39 25.00 1.84
C VAL A 521 -12.41 24.58 0.75
N VAL A 522 -12.91 24.35 -0.47
CA VAL A 522 -12.08 24.02 -1.63
C VAL A 522 -11.77 25.30 -2.41
N ALA A 523 -10.51 25.74 -2.38
CA ALA A 523 -10.06 26.81 -3.26
C ALA A 523 -10.07 26.30 -4.71
N LYS A 524 -10.79 26.99 -5.61
CA LYS A 524 -10.74 26.67 -7.05
C LYS A 524 -9.31 26.82 -7.54
N LYS A 525 -8.75 25.79 -8.19
CA LYS A 525 -7.55 25.95 -9.00
C LYS A 525 -7.84 27.01 -10.07
N SER A 526 -7.07 28.09 -10.07
CA SER A 526 -7.01 28.99 -11.22
C SER A 526 -6.74 28.13 -12.46
N PRO A 527 -7.49 28.26 -13.56
CA PRO A 527 -7.11 27.59 -14.79
C PRO A 527 -5.66 28.01 -15.11
N PRO A 528 -4.80 27.08 -15.54
CA PRO A 528 -3.49 27.47 -16.05
C PRO A 528 -3.73 28.47 -17.18
N GLN A 529 -3.16 29.67 -17.06
CA GLN A 529 -3.15 30.63 -18.16
C GLN A 529 -2.54 29.91 -19.36
N GLN A 530 -3.37 29.53 -20.34
CA GLN A 530 -2.89 29.23 -21.67
C GLN A 530 -2.24 30.51 -22.17
N GLN A 531 -0.90 30.54 -22.14
CA GLN A 531 -0.15 31.47 -22.95
C GLN A 531 -0.40 31.04 -24.39
N ASP A 532 -1.37 31.68 -25.04
CA ASP A 532 -1.53 31.63 -26.49
C ASP A 532 -0.25 32.19 -27.14
N LEU A 533 0.71 31.31 -27.38
CA LEU A 533 1.73 31.50 -28.39
C LEU A 533 1.08 31.21 -29.74
N ASN A 534 0.38 32.20 -30.29
CA ASN A 534 0.27 32.35 -31.73
C ASN A 534 0.24 33.84 -32.08
N SER A 535 1.36 34.26 -32.69
CA SER A 535 1.51 35.52 -33.38
C SER A 535 0.58 35.57 -34.58
N ASP A 536 -0.28 36.58 -34.64
CA ASP A 536 -0.60 37.19 -35.92
C ASP A 536 -0.78 38.70 -35.80
N SER A 537 0.09 39.39 -36.54
CA SER A 537 0.13 40.84 -36.63
C SER A 537 -1.10 41.37 -37.38
N LYS A 538 -1.82 42.31 -36.75
CA LYS A 538 -2.31 43.59 -37.32
C LYS A 538 -3.50 44.11 -36.52
N LYS A 539 -3.22 45.05 -35.60
CA LYS A 539 -4.01 46.28 -35.39
C LYS A 539 -3.30 47.16 -34.36
N ALA A 540 -2.35 47.96 -34.85
CA ALA A 540 -1.96 49.16 -34.14
C ALA A 540 -3.13 50.15 -34.16
N LYS A 541 -3.66 50.53 -32.99
CA LYS A 541 -3.99 51.92 -32.65
C LYS A 541 -4.61 52.04 -31.24
N LYS A 542 -4.03 52.99 -30.50
CA LYS A 542 -4.51 53.68 -29.28
C LYS A 542 -4.20 53.02 -27.93
N CYS A 543 -3.01 53.33 -27.41
CA CYS A 543 -2.84 53.57 -25.97
C CYS A 543 -3.33 54.99 -25.63
N PRO A 544 -4.04 55.17 -24.51
CA PRO A 544 -3.89 56.36 -23.68
C PRO A 544 -3.13 56.00 -22.41
N SER A 545 -2.13 56.81 -22.11
CA SER A 545 -1.30 56.81 -20.91
C SER A 545 -2.10 57.22 -19.68
N LEU A 546 -1.95 56.48 -18.57
CA LEU A 546 -2.29 57.00 -17.24
C LEU A 546 -1.12 56.82 -16.27
N VAL A 547 -0.56 57.98 -15.99
CA VAL A 547 0.51 58.36 -15.07
C VAL A 547 0.28 57.83 -13.65
N LYS A 548 1.34 57.26 -13.07
CA LYS A 548 1.49 57.03 -11.63
C LYS A 548 1.38 58.34 -10.85
N LYS A 549 0.45 58.40 -9.88
CA LYS A 549 0.52 59.31 -8.72
C LYS A 549 0.12 58.54 -7.47
N TYR A 550 1.11 58.14 -6.67
CA TYR A 550 0.93 57.95 -5.23
C TYR A 550 1.86 58.95 -4.54
N ILE A 551 1.25 59.98 -3.96
CA ILE A 551 1.88 60.99 -3.12
C ILE A 551 1.61 60.59 -1.67
N TRP A 552 2.67 60.49 -0.88
CA TRP A 552 2.63 60.42 0.59
C TRP A 552 2.13 61.75 1.18
N LYS A 553 1.32 61.67 2.24
CA LYS A 553 1.21 62.68 3.31
C LYS A 553 0.90 61.92 4.61
N THR A 554 1.93 61.81 5.47
CA THR A 554 2.10 62.48 6.77
C THR A 554 1.22 61.92 7.86
#